data_AF-A0A7C6ALX6-F1
#
_entry.id   AF-A0A7C6ALX6-F1
#
_cell.length_a   1.000
_cell.length_b   1.000
_cell.length_c   1.000
_cell.angle_alpha   90.00
_cell.angle_beta   90.00
_cell.angle_gamma   90.00
#
_symmetry.space_group_name_H-M   'P 1'
#
loop_
_entity.id
_entity.type
_entity.pdbx_description
1 polymer ?
#
loop_
_entity_poly.entity_id
_entity_poly.type
_entity_poly.pdbx_seq_one_letter_code
_entity_poly.pdbx_strand_id
1 'polypeptide(L)'
;MNRFLSTVALSFLVQLFLYGQVNTDTIKTVALNFFTAKARAFQDVQTKDVSIADIIPNTSQKSTPDYYIVNINPKGFVVVANDYASVPIIAYSFESSFDPNQHNPAFDWWMKHRSYEIASIRDKKLPLNIQWQEFMTPQNIKTTKAVAPLVITKWDQGKYYNSACPADPNGPDGHCVTGCVATAVSQLMYYHHW
;
A
#
# COMPACT_ATOMS: atom_id res chain seq x y z
N MET A 1 -46.01 31.27 5.08
CA MET A 1 -44.96 30.82 4.15
C MET A 1 -43.57 30.78 4.82
N ASN A 2 -43.47 30.32 6.09
CA ASN A 2 -42.20 30.35 6.87
C ASN A 2 -41.90 29.03 7.63
N ARG A 3 -42.61 27.93 7.34
CA ARG A 3 -42.38 26.63 8.01
C ARG A 3 -41.64 25.59 7.14
N PHE A 4 -41.51 25.86 5.84
CA PHE A 4 -40.81 24.99 4.89
C PHE A 4 -39.30 25.29 4.79
N LEU A 5 -38.86 26.48 5.21
CA LEU A 5 -37.45 26.89 5.17
C LEU A 5 -36.62 26.35 6.35
N SER A 6 -37.23 26.05 7.51
CA SER A 6 -36.51 25.49 8.66
C SER A 6 -36.19 24.00 8.53
N THR A 7 -36.95 23.23 7.75
CA THR A 7 -36.66 21.80 7.53
C THR A 7 -35.60 21.55 6.48
N VAL A 8 -35.43 22.46 5.50
CA VAL A 8 -34.38 22.37 4.48
C VAL A 8 -33.02 22.88 4.99
N ALA A 9 -33.02 23.80 5.96
CA ALA A 9 -31.78 24.25 6.62
C ALA A 9 -31.21 23.20 7.62
N LEU A 10 -32.05 22.30 8.14
CA LEU A 10 -31.62 21.28 9.10
C LEU A 10 -31.06 20.01 8.44
N SER A 11 -31.38 19.75 7.17
CA SER A 11 -30.78 18.64 6.40
C SER A 11 -29.38 18.95 5.86
N PHE A 12 -28.92 20.20 5.90
CA PHE A 12 -27.53 20.56 5.60
C PHE A 12 -26.59 20.52 6.82
N LEU A 13 -27.14 20.32 8.03
CA LEU A 13 -26.40 20.26 9.29
C LEU A 13 -26.04 18.83 9.74
N VAL A 14 -26.32 17.82 8.89
CA VAL A 14 -25.92 16.42 9.09
C VAL A 14 -24.99 15.95 7.96
N GLN A 15 -24.09 16.82 7.54
CA GLN A 15 -22.79 16.38 7.05
C GLN A 15 -21.74 16.76 8.10
N LEU A 16 -21.83 16.11 9.27
CA LEU A 16 -20.62 15.80 10.01
C LEU A 16 -19.80 14.89 9.09
N PHE A 17 -19.06 15.52 8.17
CA PHE A 17 -17.98 14.88 7.45
C PHE A 17 -17.15 14.13 8.50
N LEU A 18 -16.93 12.85 8.27
CA LEU A 18 -15.84 12.14 8.91
C LEU A 18 -14.56 12.84 8.41
N TYR A 19 -14.16 13.93 9.08
CA TYR A 19 -13.22 14.95 8.60
C TYR A 19 -11.83 14.44 8.19
N GLY A 20 -11.55 13.14 8.40
CA GLY A 20 -10.34 12.47 7.94
C GLY A 20 -10.54 11.45 6.81
N GLN A 21 -11.69 10.79 6.65
CA GLN A 21 -11.77 9.64 5.74
C GLN A 21 -11.74 10.04 4.26
N VAL A 22 -11.10 9.20 3.44
CA VAL A 22 -10.93 9.43 2.01
C VAL A 22 -11.97 8.60 1.28
N ASN A 23 -12.74 9.22 0.38
CA ASN A 23 -13.70 8.43 -0.41
C ASN A 23 -12.97 7.54 -1.42
N THR A 24 -13.62 6.43 -1.80
CA THR A 24 -13.02 5.42 -2.69
C THR A 24 -12.65 5.98 -4.07
N ASP A 25 -13.36 6.97 -4.59
CA ASP A 25 -13.04 7.56 -5.90
C ASP A 25 -11.74 8.38 -5.84
N THR A 26 -11.53 9.15 -4.79
CA THR A 26 -10.25 9.82 -4.52
C THR A 26 -9.12 8.80 -4.40
N ILE A 27 -9.35 7.67 -3.72
CA ILE A 27 -8.36 6.59 -3.58
C ILE A 27 -7.95 6.03 -4.94
N LYS A 28 -8.93 5.75 -5.81
CA LYS A 28 -8.69 5.28 -7.18
C LYS A 28 -7.91 6.31 -8.00
N THR A 29 -8.30 7.58 -7.93
CA THR A 29 -7.61 8.68 -8.63
C THR A 29 -6.16 8.83 -8.16
N VAL A 30 -5.93 8.85 -6.84
CA VAL A 30 -4.60 8.97 -6.25
C VAL A 30 -3.73 7.77 -6.62
N ALA A 31 -4.26 6.54 -6.56
CA ALA A 31 -3.55 5.33 -6.99
C ALA A 31 -3.10 5.41 -8.45
N LEU A 32 -4.02 5.74 -9.37
CA LEU A 32 -3.71 5.83 -10.80
C LEU A 32 -2.71 6.94 -11.12
N ASN A 33 -2.90 8.12 -10.53
CA ASN A 33 -2.01 9.26 -10.73
C ASN A 33 -0.59 8.92 -10.25
N PHE A 34 -0.48 8.39 -9.03
CA PHE A 34 0.79 7.98 -8.45
C PHE A 34 1.48 6.90 -9.29
N PHE A 35 0.77 5.81 -9.60
CA PHE A 35 1.32 4.68 -10.34
C PHE A 35 1.84 5.12 -11.71
N THR A 36 1.03 5.88 -12.45
CA THR A 36 1.40 6.38 -13.78
C THR A 36 2.63 7.28 -13.74
N ALA A 37 2.69 8.21 -12.79
CA ALA A 37 3.81 9.12 -12.67
C ALA A 37 5.10 8.41 -12.25
N LYS A 38 5.03 7.46 -11.31
CA LYS A 38 6.20 6.70 -10.87
C LYS A 38 6.65 5.66 -11.90
N ALA A 39 5.72 5.00 -12.60
CA ALA A 39 6.06 4.05 -13.66
C ALA A 39 6.92 4.73 -14.75
N ARG A 40 6.55 5.94 -15.19
CA ARG A 40 7.34 6.76 -16.13
C ARG A 40 8.74 7.11 -15.64
N ALA A 41 8.96 7.16 -14.32
CA ALA A 41 10.25 7.51 -13.74
C ALA A 41 11.18 6.30 -13.55
N PHE A 42 10.63 5.09 -13.38
CA PHE A 42 11.40 3.87 -13.08
C PHE A 42 11.49 2.90 -14.27
N GLN A 43 10.58 2.96 -15.24
CA GLN A 43 10.51 1.98 -16.34
C GLN A 43 10.02 2.63 -17.64
N ASP A 44 10.38 2.01 -18.77
CA ASP A 44 9.78 2.26 -20.10
C ASP A 44 8.37 1.63 -20.20
N VAL A 45 7.60 1.68 -19.11
CA VAL A 45 6.24 1.14 -19.07
C VAL A 45 5.36 2.03 -19.95
N GLN A 46 4.81 1.42 -21.00
CA GLN A 46 3.75 2.01 -21.81
C GLN A 46 2.57 2.37 -20.90
N THR A 47 2.49 3.64 -20.47
CA THR A 47 1.43 4.09 -19.56
C THR A 47 0.06 4.26 -20.24
N LYS A 48 -0.07 3.84 -21.50
CA LYS A 48 -1.28 4.05 -22.29
C LYS A 48 -2.46 3.19 -21.85
N ASP A 49 -2.22 2.08 -21.15
CA ASP A 49 -3.25 1.08 -20.82
C ASP A 49 -3.38 0.79 -19.31
N VAL A 50 -2.94 1.74 -18.47
CA VAL A 50 -3.05 1.59 -17.00
C VAL A 50 -4.50 1.75 -16.57
N SER A 51 -5.05 0.73 -15.91
CA SER A 51 -6.41 0.75 -15.35
C SER A 51 -6.47 -0.01 -14.03
N ILE A 52 -7.50 0.24 -13.23
CA ILE A 52 -7.70 -0.47 -11.96
C ILE A 52 -8.26 -1.86 -12.25
N ALA A 53 -7.60 -2.89 -11.75
CA ALA A 53 -8.04 -4.29 -11.84
C ALA A 53 -9.04 -4.61 -10.73
N ASP A 54 -8.68 -4.33 -9.49
CA ASP A 54 -9.54 -4.49 -8.32
C ASP A 54 -9.17 -3.50 -7.21
N ILE A 55 -9.97 -3.52 -6.14
CA ILE A 55 -9.71 -2.75 -4.93
C ILE A 55 -10.06 -3.58 -3.71
N ILE A 56 -9.08 -3.74 -2.82
CA ILE A 56 -9.17 -4.60 -1.65
C ILE A 56 -9.10 -3.69 -0.41
N PRO A 57 -10.21 -3.53 0.34
CA PRO A 57 -10.18 -2.81 1.61
C PRO A 57 -9.43 -3.66 2.66
N ASN A 58 -8.61 -3.00 3.48
CA ASN A 58 -8.05 -3.62 4.67
C ASN A 58 -8.48 -2.83 5.91
N THR A 59 -8.82 -3.57 6.95
CA THR A 59 -9.33 -3.01 8.18
C THR A 59 -8.61 -3.63 9.37
N SER A 60 -8.28 -2.79 10.36
CA SER A 60 -7.88 -3.26 11.69
C SER A 60 -9.11 -3.70 12.51
N GLN A 61 -9.21 -3.28 13.78
CA GLN A 61 -10.26 -3.70 14.71
C GLN A 61 -11.60 -2.98 14.52
N LYS A 62 -11.67 -1.94 13.66
CA LYS A 62 -12.88 -1.13 13.44
C LYS A 62 -13.66 -1.63 12.21
N SER A 63 -14.82 -1.03 11.90
CA SER A 63 -15.58 -1.35 10.68
C SER A 63 -15.15 -0.51 9.46
N THR A 64 -14.40 0.56 9.67
CA THR A 64 -13.89 1.43 8.60
C THR A 64 -12.55 0.93 8.10
N PRO A 65 -12.36 0.71 6.79
CA PRO A 65 -11.05 0.40 6.21
C PRO A 65 -10.00 1.44 6.59
N ASP A 66 -8.79 0.98 6.93
CA ASP A 66 -7.65 1.84 7.25
C ASP A 66 -6.85 2.18 5.99
N TYR A 67 -6.82 1.27 5.02
CA TYR A 67 -6.24 1.51 3.71
C TYR A 67 -6.90 0.62 2.66
N TYR A 68 -6.58 0.89 1.41
CA TYR A 68 -7.00 0.10 0.26
C TYR A 68 -5.79 -0.31 -0.55
N ILE A 69 -5.77 -1.57 -0.97
CA ILE A 69 -4.83 -2.07 -1.97
C ILE A 69 -5.54 -2.00 -3.31
N VAL A 70 -4.97 -1.27 -4.26
CA VAL A 70 -5.52 -1.07 -5.60
C VAL A 70 -4.63 -1.82 -6.58
N ASN A 71 -5.07 -2.97 -7.09
CA ASN A 71 -4.35 -3.66 -8.15
C ASN A 71 -4.54 -2.94 -9.48
N ILE A 72 -3.50 -2.96 -10.30
CA ILE A 72 -3.39 -2.20 -11.53
C ILE A 72 -3.12 -3.16 -12.70
N ASN A 73 -3.85 -2.99 -13.79
CA ASN A 73 -3.58 -3.64 -15.07
C ASN A 73 -2.44 -2.92 -15.82
N PRO A 74 -1.58 -3.64 -16.55
CA PRO A 74 -1.57 -5.10 -16.70
C PRO A 74 -0.99 -5.86 -15.49
N LYS A 75 -0.23 -5.18 -14.63
CA LYS A 75 0.30 -5.72 -13.37
C LYS A 75 0.75 -4.61 -12.45
N GLY A 76 0.78 -4.89 -11.14
CA GLY A 76 1.24 -3.96 -10.12
C GLY A 76 0.14 -3.61 -9.13
N PHE A 77 0.50 -2.89 -8.08
CA PHE A 77 -0.47 -2.38 -7.11
C PHE A 77 0.00 -1.08 -6.46
N VAL A 78 -0.94 -0.35 -5.89
CA VAL A 78 -0.70 0.79 -4.99
C VAL A 78 -1.51 0.59 -3.72
N VAL A 79 -0.90 0.82 -2.57
CA VAL A 79 -1.59 0.84 -1.27
C VAL A 79 -1.81 2.29 -0.86
N VAL A 80 -3.08 2.67 -0.72
CA VAL A 80 -3.50 4.04 -0.42
C VAL A 80 -4.18 4.09 0.94
N ALA A 81 -3.74 5.02 1.79
CA ALA A 81 -4.31 5.19 3.12
C ALA A 81 -5.74 5.77 3.05
N ASN A 82 -6.60 5.39 4.00
CA ASN A 82 -7.97 5.89 4.11
C ASN A 82 -8.12 6.95 5.21
N ASP A 83 -7.16 7.89 5.26
CA ASP A 83 -7.29 9.10 6.06
C ASP A 83 -6.43 10.24 5.49
N TYR A 84 -7.03 11.40 5.24
CA TYR A 84 -6.39 12.60 4.74
C TYR A 84 -5.29 13.13 5.69
N ALA A 85 -5.34 12.83 6.98
CA ALA A 85 -4.27 13.20 7.92
C ALA A 85 -3.05 12.26 7.85
N SER A 86 -3.12 11.17 7.09
CA SER A 86 -2.02 10.21 6.92
C SER A 86 -1.18 10.48 5.67
N VAL A 87 -0.02 9.80 5.54
CA VAL A 87 0.73 9.76 4.28
C VAL A 87 -0.11 9.01 3.23
N PRO A 88 -0.39 9.59 2.04
CA PRO A 88 -1.35 9.05 1.09
C PRO A 88 -0.98 7.67 0.53
N ILE A 89 0.29 7.47 0.20
CA ILE A 89 0.78 6.24 -0.42
C ILE A 89 1.61 5.47 0.59
N ILE A 90 1.16 4.28 0.94
CA ILE A 90 1.84 3.40 1.92
C ILE A 90 2.90 2.56 1.20
N ALA A 91 2.53 1.92 0.09
CA ALA A 91 3.39 1.02 -0.67
C ALA A 91 2.97 0.96 -2.14
N TYR A 92 3.83 0.44 -3.01
CA TYR A 92 3.49 0.14 -4.40
C TYR A 92 4.45 -0.91 -4.98
N SER A 93 4.03 -1.54 -6.09
CA SER A 93 4.87 -2.43 -6.89
C SER A 93 4.50 -2.33 -8.37
N PHE A 94 5.49 -2.39 -9.26
CA PHE A 94 5.28 -2.48 -10.72
C PHE A 94 5.39 -3.92 -11.24
N GLU A 95 5.76 -4.88 -10.40
CA GLU A 95 6.20 -6.20 -10.85
C GLU A 95 5.09 -7.24 -10.83
N SER A 96 4.20 -7.16 -9.85
CA SER A 96 3.11 -8.10 -9.63
C SER A 96 1.92 -7.40 -8.99
N SER A 97 0.72 -7.91 -9.25
CA SER A 97 -0.46 -7.57 -8.46
C SER A 97 -0.33 -8.16 -7.05
N PHE A 98 -1.04 -7.58 -6.10
CA PHE A 98 -1.20 -8.11 -4.76
C PHE A 98 -2.21 -9.27 -4.77
N ASP A 99 -1.81 -10.43 -4.26
CA ASP A 99 -2.68 -11.58 -4.02
C ASP A 99 -2.92 -11.72 -2.51
N PRO A 100 -4.17 -11.59 -2.02
CA PRO A 100 -4.48 -11.71 -0.59
C PRO A 100 -4.23 -13.11 -0.02
N ASN A 101 -4.04 -14.13 -0.86
CA ASN A 101 -3.74 -15.50 -0.43
C ASN A 101 -2.22 -15.75 -0.31
N GLN A 102 -1.39 -14.84 -0.82
CA GLN A 102 0.05 -14.95 -0.72
C GLN A 102 0.56 -14.14 0.47
N HIS A 103 0.95 -14.84 1.53
CA HIS A 103 1.41 -14.22 2.77
C HIS A 103 2.93 -14.15 2.84
N ASN A 104 3.45 -12.95 3.01
CA ASN A 104 4.83 -12.73 3.45
C ASN A 104 4.78 -12.19 4.88
N PRO A 105 5.31 -12.92 5.88
CA PRO A 105 5.14 -12.57 7.29
C PRO A 105 5.74 -11.20 7.65
N ALA A 106 6.83 -10.78 6.99
CA ALA A 106 7.43 -9.48 7.22
C ALA A 106 6.56 -8.35 6.63
N PHE A 107 6.01 -8.56 5.43
CA PHE A 107 5.07 -7.63 4.82
C PHE A 107 3.79 -7.51 5.64
N ASP A 108 3.21 -8.63 6.06
CA ASP A 108 1.97 -8.67 6.86
C ASP A 108 2.16 -7.97 8.20
N TRP A 109 3.29 -8.21 8.88
CA TRP A 109 3.64 -7.52 10.11
C TRP A 109 3.74 -6.00 9.90
N TRP A 110 4.42 -5.56 8.83
CA TRP A 110 4.58 -4.15 8.51
C TRP A 110 3.25 -3.48 8.17
N MET A 111 2.43 -4.11 7.32
CA MET A 111 1.11 -3.61 6.93
C MET A 111 0.14 -3.52 8.12
N LYS A 112 0.18 -4.48 9.03
CA LYS A 112 -0.59 -4.43 10.29
C LYS A 112 -0.26 -3.19 11.12
N HIS A 113 1.02 -2.83 11.23
CA HIS A 113 1.43 -1.63 11.95
C HIS A 113 1.01 -0.34 11.24
N ARG A 114 1.09 -0.31 9.90
CA ARG A 114 0.55 0.82 9.10
C ARG A 114 -0.95 1.01 9.32
N SER A 115 -1.70 -0.10 9.39
CA SER A 115 -3.13 -0.09 9.72
C SER A 115 -3.40 0.56 11.08
N TYR A 116 -2.65 0.17 12.12
CA TYR A 116 -2.78 0.74 13.47
C TYR A 116 -2.40 2.22 13.55
N GLU A 117 -1.40 2.66 12.78
CA GLU A 117 -1.04 4.07 12.71
C GLU A 117 -2.17 4.91 12.11
N ILE A 118 -2.79 4.46 11.02
CA ILE A 118 -3.90 5.18 10.39
C ILE A 118 -5.12 5.24 11.33
N ALA A 119 -5.42 4.14 12.01
CA ALA A 119 -6.45 4.13 13.04
C ALA A 119 -6.14 5.13 14.17
N SER A 120 -4.88 5.23 14.60
CA SER A 120 -4.45 6.19 15.63
C SER A 120 -4.54 7.65 15.14
N ILE A 121 -4.17 7.92 13.89
CA ILE A 121 -4.29 9.24 13.24
C ILE A 121 -5.74 9.71 13.27
N ARG A 122 -6.66 8.83 12.88
CA ARG A 122 -8.10 9.07 12.87
C ARG A 122 -8.63 9.37 14.28
N ASP A 123 -8.22 8.58 15.27
CA ASP A 123 -8.68 8.73 16.66
C ASP A 123 -8.18 10.03 17.29
N LYS A 124 -6.94 10.42 16.98
CA LYS A 124 -6.33 11.66 17.45
C LYS A 124 -6.79 12.89 16.66
N LYS A 125 -7.51 12.71 15.55
CA LYS A 125 -7.97 13.79 14.64
C LYS A 125 -6.82 14.71 14.25
N LEU A 126 -5.71 14.11 13.83
CA LEU A 126 -4.53 14.87 13.39
C LEU A 126 -4.88 15.79 12.20
N PRO A 127 -4.12 16.89 11.99
CA PRO A 127 -4.35 17.77 10.85
C PRO A 127 -4.10 17.07 9.51
N LEU A 128 -4.74 17.59 8.47
CA LEU A 128 -4.55 17.18 7.07
C LEU A 128 -3.06 17.09 6.70
N ASN A 129 -2.67 16.01 6.05
CA ASN A 129 -1.35 15.88 5.45
C ASN A 129 -1.37 16.50 4.05
N ILE A 130 -0.61 17.58 3.86
CA ILE A 130 -0.55 18.32 2.59
C ILE A 130 -0.03 17.47 1.41
N GLN A 131 0.67 16.36 1.67
CA GLN A 131 1.16 15.44 0.64
C GLN A 131 0.03 14.85 -0.22
N TRP A 132 -1.22 14.80 0.30
CA TRP A 132 -2.37 14.39 -0.51
C TRP A 132 -2.50 15.22 -1.78
N GLN A 133 -2.23 16.52 -1.72
CA GLN A 133 -2.33 17.43 -2.86
C GLN A 133 -1.36 17.10 -4.00
N GLU A 134 -0.25 16.40 -3.69
CA GLU A 134 0.74 15.98 -4.69
C GLU A 134 0.16 14.96 -5.67
N PHE A 135 -0.78 14.12 -5.23
CA PHE A 135 -1.31 13.00 -6.02
C PHE A 135 -2.75 13.22 -6.51
N MET A 136 -3.39 14.34 -6.15
CA MET A 136 -4.73 14.69 -6.64
C MET A 136 -4.72 15.03 -8.14
N THR A 137 -3.62 15.55 -8.66
CA THR A 137 -3.47 15.86 -10.09
C THR A 137 -2.15 15.31 -10.62
N PRO A 138 -2.12 14.71 -11.83
CA PRO A 138 -0.89 14.16 -12.41
C PRO A 138 0.25 15.17 -12.55
N GLN A 139 -0.06 16.45 -12.79
CA GLN A 139 0.91 17.51 -13.04
C GLN A 139 1.73 17.87 -11.80
N ASN A 140 1.22 17.60 -10.60
CA ASN A 140 1.90 17.90 -9.34
C ASN A 140 2.97 16.87 -8.96
N ILE A 141 3.02 15.72 -9.62
CA ILE A 141 3.89 14.62 -9.21
C ILE A 141 5.30 14.85 -9.77
N LYS A 142 6.22 15.22 -8.88
CA LYS A 142 7.64 15.39 -9.22
C LYS A 142 8.27 14.03 -9.55
N THR A 143 8.83 13.91 -10.74
CA THR A 143 9.69 12.79 -11.12
C THR A 143 11.13 13.12 -10.70
N THR A 144 11.60 12.47 -9.63
CA THR A 144 13.01 12.47 -9.27
C THR A 144 13.69 11.27 -9.91
N LYS A 145 14.99 11.39 -10.24
CA LYS A 145 15.79 10.21 -10.58
C LYS A 145 15.74 9.26 -9.39
N ALA A 146 15.15 8.10 -9.60
CA ALA A 146 15.11 7.10 -8.57
C ALA A 146 16.31 6.18 -8.68
N VAL A 147 16.83 5.75 -7.52
CA VAL A 147 17.79 4.66 -7.46
C VAL A 147 16.99 3.37 -7.58
N ALA A 148 17.29 2.59 -8.62
CA ALA A 148 16.71 1.26 -8.77
C ALA A 148 17.13 0.36 -7.59
N PRO A 149 16.38 -0.71 -7.27
CA PRO A 149 16.76 -1.64 -6.21
C PRO A 149 18.20 -2.15 -6.40
N LEU A 150 19.01 -2.02 -5.35
CA LEU A 150 20.41 -2.47 -5.37
C LEU A 150 20.48 -4.00 -5.26
N VAL A 151 19.72 -4.56 -4.32
CA VAL A 151 19.55 -6.00 -4.15
C VAL A 151 18.56 -6.49 -5.20
N ILE A 152 19.06 -7.28 -6.15
CA ILE A 152 18.26 -7.85 -7.26
C ILE A 152 17.84 -9.31 -7.02
N THR A 153 18.42 -9.96 -6.01
CA THR A 153 18.01 -11.30 -5.60
C THR A 153 16.58 -11.29 -5.10
N LYS A 154 15.88 -12.41 -5.32
CA LYS A 154 14.52 -12.67 -4.83
C LYS A 154 14.51 -13.97 -4.05
N TRP A 155 15.35 -14.04 -3.02
CA TRP A 155 15.54 -15.26 -2.24
C TRP A 155 14.38 -15.50 -1.27
N ASP A 156 14.11 -16.76 -1.03
CA ASP A 156 13.07 -17.24 -0.12
C ASP A 156 13.71 -17.78 1.17
N GLN A 157 12.90 -18.25 2.11
CA GLN A 157 13.31 -18.96 3.31
C GLN A 157 13.08 -20.47 3.23
N GLY A 158 12.32 -20.94 2.23
CA GLY A 158 11.94 -22.35 2.08
C GLY A 158 12.83 -23.12 1.12
N LYS A 159 12.17 -23.96 0.30
CA LYS A 159 12.77 -24.94 -0.61
C LYS A 159 14.03 -24.43 -1.32
N TYR A 160 15.06 -25.27 -1.38
CA TYR A 160 16.41 -24.98 -1.88
C TYR A 160 17.25 -24.04 -0.99
N TYR A 161 16.67 -23.03 -0.36
CA TYR A 161 17.39 -22.09 0.49
C TYR A 161 17.66 -22.66 1.89
N ASN A 162 16.79 -23.56 2.36
CA ASN A 162 16.85 -24.16 3.68
C ASN A 162 17.49 -25.56 3.73
N SER A 163 18.20 -25.98 2.68
CA SER A 163 18.77 -27.34 2.60
C SER A 163 19.79 -27.67 3.69
N ALA A 164 20.41 -26.65 4.29
CA ALA A 164 21.34 -26.79 5.41
C ALA A 164 20.69 -26.56 6.78
N CYS A 165 19.40 -26.22 6.83
CA CYS A 165 18.67 -26.04 8.06
C CYS A 165 18.31 -27.42 8.67
N PRO A 166 18.07 -27.52 9.99
CA PRO A 166 17.59 -28.76 10.61
C PRO A 166 16.34 -29.33 9.93
N ALA A 167 16.24 -30.66 9.90
CA ALA A 167 15.06 -31.35 9.39
C ALA A 167 13.82 -31.03 10.23
N ASP A 168 12.71 -30.76 9.55
CA ASP A 168 11.39 -30.50 10.14
C ASP A 168 10.32 -31.08 9.20
N PRO A 169 9.60 -32.15 9.60
CA PRO A 169 8.55 -32.75 8.78
C PRO A 169 7.41 -31.80 8.41
N ASN A 170 7.20 -30.73 9.17
CA ASN A 170 6.18 -29.72 8.91
C ASN A 170 6.74 -28.50 8.15
N GLY A 171 8.06 -28.45 7.96
CA GLY A 171 8.75 -27.37 7.27
C GLY A 171 8.77 -27.57 5.75
N PRO A 172 8.98 -26.49 4.97
CA PRO A 172 9.10 -26.60 3.53
C PRO A 172 10.29 -27.50 3.16
N ASP A 173 10.09 -28.40 2.19
CA ASP A 173 11.12 -29.34 1.71
C ASP A 173 11.65 -30.29 2.81
N GLY A 174 10.93 -30.48 3.92
CA GLY A 174 11.33 -31.35 5.02
C GLY A 174 12.36 -30.71 5.96
N HIS A 175 12.56 -29.40 5.88
CA HIS A 175 13.49 -28.63 6.72
C HIS A 175 12.78 -27.41 7.30
N CYS A 176 13.23 -26.95 8.47
CA CYS A 176 12.77 -25.66 8.98
C CYS A 176 13.19 -24.54 8.02
N VAL A 177 12.47 -23.41 8.05
CA VAL A 177 12.82 -22.24 7.23
C VAL A 177 14.17 -21.65 7.65
N THR A 178 14.86 -20.96 6.74
CA THR A 178 16.11 -20.23 7.08
C THR A 178 15.87 -19.12 8.14
N GLY A 179 14.69 -18.51 8.11
CA GLY A 179 14.34 -17.33 8.91
C GLY A 179 14.59 -16.03 8.14
N CYS A 180 13.70 -15.04 8.35
CA CYS A 180 13.68 -13.80 7.57
C CYS A 180 14.95 -12.97 7.75
N VAL A 181 15.55 -12.99 8.95
CA VAL A 181 16.82 -12.32 9.24
C VAL A 181 17.97 -12.94 8.44
N ALA A 182 18.04 -14.27 8.43
CA ALA A 182 19.07 -14.99 7.67
C ALA A 182 18.93 -14.70 6.17
N THR A 183 17.73 -14.85 5.59
CA THR A 183 17.51 -14.56 4.17
C THR A 183 17.81 -13.10 3.83
N ALA A 184 17.47 -12.13 4.68
CA ALA A 184 17.77 -10.71 4.44
C ALA A 184 19.28 -10.43 4.40
N VAL A 185 20.03 -10.96 5.37
CA VAL A 185 21.49 -10.79 5.43
C VAL A 185 22.17 -11.49 4.26
N SER A 186 21.73 -12.71 3.91
CA SER A 186 22.29 -13.46 2.79
C SER A 186 22.14 -12.70 1.46
N GLN A 187 21.00 -12.05 1.24
CA GLN A 187 20.80 -11.23 0.03
C GLN A 187 21.71 -9.99 -0.01
N LEU A 188 21.94 -9.36 1.15
CA LEU A 188 22.88 -8.24 1.27
C LEU A 188 24.34 -8.67 1.02
N MET A 189 24.74 -9.80 1.62
CA MET A 189 26.05 -10.42 1.40
C MET A 189 26.28 -10.73 -0.07
N TYR A 190 25.30 -11.33 -0.73
CA TYR A 190 25.37 -11.62 -2.16
C TYR A 190 25.53 -10.35 -3.01
N TYR A 191 24.79 -9.28 -2.68
CA TYR A 191 24.91 -7.99 -3.37
C TYR A 191 26.33 -7.42 -3.27
N HIS A 192 26.98 -7.57 -2.11
CA HIS A 192 28.35 -7.09 -1.90
C HIS A 192 29.43 -8.10 -2.30
N HIS A 193 29.07 -9.33 -2.67
CA HIS A 193 30.00 -10.45 -2.84
C HIS A 193 30.94 -10.64 -1.64
N TRP A 194 30.39 -10.54 -0.42
CA TRP A 194 31.10 -10.64 0.86
C TRP A 194 30.58 -11.80 1.72
#